data_AF-A0A5K0VYG3-F1
#
_entry.id   AF-A0A5K0VYG3-F1
#
_cell.length_a   1.000
_cell.length_b   1.000
_cell.length_c   1.000
_cell.angle_alpha   90.00
_cell.angle_beta   90.00
_cell.angle_gamma   90.00
#
_symmetry.space_group_name_H-M   'P 1'
#
loop_
_entity.id
_entity.type
_entity.pdbx_description
1 polymer ?
#
loop_
_entity_poly.entity_id
_entity_poly.type
_entity_poly.pdbx_seq_one_letter_code
_entity_poly.pdbx_strand_id
1 'polypeptide(L)'
;MEAYLRLGCTLAIMHSAPAATTAIFLIYPIGKESFPDCMPLRISGTFNSMIVLQAKHNIHMHPFHKLGVVGAIGGSLFGVVHGSLMTYNLIRKTV
;
A
#
# COMPACT_ATOMS: atom_id res chain seq x y z
N MET A 1 21.02 -9.69 20.81
CA MET A 1 19.70 -10.34 20.84
C MET A 1 18.57 -9.32 20.75
N GLU A 2 18.52 -8.31 21.62
CA GLU A 2 17.53 -7.21 21.62
C GLU A 2 17.40 -6.42 20.30
N ALA A 3 18.50 -6.07 19.63
CA ALA A 3 18.46 -5.35 18.35
C ALA A 3 17.83 -6.18 17.22
N TYR A 4 18.06 -7.49 17.22
CA TYR A 4 17.45 -8.43 16.27
C TYR A 4 15.97 -8.63 16.54
N LEU A 5 15.58 -8.67 17.82
CA LEU A 5 14.17 -8.72 18.24
C LEU A 5 13.42 -7.46 17.80
N ARG A 6 14.03 -6.28 17.95
CA ARG A 6 13.47 -5.00 17.50
C ARG A 6 13.37 -4.89 15.99
N LEU A 7 14.41 -5.30 15.25
CA LEU A 7 14.41 -5.32 13.78
C LEU A 7 13.35 -6.28 13.22
N GLY A 8 13.20 -7.47 13.83
CA GLY A 8 12.18 -8.43 13.43
C GLY A 8 10.76 -7.92 13.69
N CYS A 9 10.52 -7.30 14.85
CA CYS A 9 9.22 -6.72 15.20
C CYS A 9 8.83 -5.57 14.25
N THR A 10 9.74 -4.65 13.94
CA THR A 10 9.44 -3.53 13.03
C THR A 10 9.26 -3.99 11.59
N LEU A 11 9.99 -5.01 11.14
CA LEU A 11 9.79 -5.62 9.82
C LEU A 11 8.41 -6.28 9.73
N ALA A 12 7.99 -7.02 10.75
CA ALA A 12 6.66 -7.63 10.79
C ALA A 12 5.55 -6.55 10.75
N ILE A 13 5.71 -5.44 11.48
CA ILE A 13 4.77 -4.32 11.45
C ILE A 13 4.72 -3.68 10.05
N MET A 14 5.86 -3.41 9.41
CA MET A 14 5.88 -2.87 8.04
C MET A 14 5.24 -3.82 7.03
N HIS A 15 5.48 -5.13 7.15
CA HIS A 15 4.92 -6.15 6.25
C HIS A 15 3.40 -6.34 6.44
N SER A 16 2.81 -5.80 7.51
CA SER A 16 1.35 -5.79 7.68
C SER A 16 0.65 -4.64 6.96
N ALA A 17 1.40 -3.62 6.48
CA ALA A 17 0.84 -2.48 5.75
C ALA A 17 0.05 -2.85 4.45
N PRO A 18 0.42 -3.90 3.68
CA PRO A 18 -0.37 -4.41 2.55
C PRO A 18 -1.68 -5.12 2.94
N ALA A 19 -2.27 -4.82 4.11
CA ALA A 19 -3.57 -5.32 4.56
C ALA A 19 -4.73 -5.04 3.57
N ALA A 20 -4.53 -4.14 2.61
CA ALA A 20 -5.44 -3.93 1.47
C ALA A 20 -5.75 -5.23 0.70
N THR A 21 -4.80 -6.18 0.63
CA THR A 21 -5.02 -7.48 -0.01
C THR A 21 -6.10 -8.27 0.72
N THR A 22 -6.00 -8.37 2.05
CA THR A 22 -7.03 -9.02 2.87
C THR A 22 -8.36 -8.28 2.78
N ALA A 23 -8.34 -6.94 2.72
CA ALA A 23 -9.56 -6.14 2.59
C ALA A 23 -10.32 -6.42 1.28
N ILE A 24 -9.61 -6.50 0.16
CA ILE A 24 -10.22 -6.64 -1.17
C ILE A 24 -10.57 -8.11 -1.51
N PHE A 25 -9.74 -9.07 -1.10
CA PHE A 25 -9.92 -10.48 -1.44
C PHE A 25 -10.74 -11.30 -0.42
N LEU A 26 -10.89 -10.79 0.80
CA LEU A 26 -11.59 -11.51 1.87
C LEU A 26 -12.71 -10.66 2.48
N ILE A 27 -12.39 -9.49 3.05
CA ILE A 27 -13.37 -8.70 3.81
C ILE A 27 -14.49 -8.16 2.91
N TYR A 28 -14.13 -7.60 1.75
CA TYR A 28 -15.08 -7.07 0.78
C TYR A 28 -16.06 -8.13 0.23
N PRO A 29 -15.62 -9.29 -0.29
CA PRO A 29 -16.54 -10.32 -0.77
C PRO A 29 -17.38 -10.94 0.35
N ILE A 30 -16.86 -11.07 1.58
CA ILE A 30 -17.66 -11.51 2.74
C ILE A 30 -18.76 -10.49 3.03
N GLY A 31 -18.44 -9.19 3.09
CA GLY A 31 -19.43 -8.12 3.30
C GLY A 31 -20.41 -7.91 2.14
N LYS A 32 -20.11 -8.47 0.97
CA LYS A 32 -21.02 -8.51 -0.21
C LYS A 32 -21.75 -9.84 -0.34
N GLU A 33 -21.47 -10.82 0.53
CA GLU A 33 -21.99 -12.19 0.45
C GLU A 33 -21.71 -12.88 -0.91
N SER A 34 -20.62 -12.49 -1.56
CA SER A 34 -20.32 -12.91 -2.95
C SER A 34 -18.81 -12.87 -3.22
N PHE A 35 -18.19 -14.04 -3.33
CA PHE A 35 -16.82 -14.18 -3.83
C PHE A 35 -16.64 -13.75 -5.30
N PRO A 36 -17.63 -13.89 -6.20
CA PRO A 36 -17.53 -13.33 -7.54
C PRO A 36 -17.39 -11.80 -7.59
N ASP A 37 -17.83 -11.07 -6.55
CA ASP A 37 -17.61 -9.63 -6.41
C ASP A 37 -16.20 -9.26 -5.90
N CYS A 38 -15.35 -10.26 -5.62
CA CYS A 38 -13.93 -10.06 -5.31
C CYS A 38 -13.19 -9.43 -6.51
N MET A 39 -12.10 -8.71 -6.23
CA MET A 39 -11.25 -8.17 -7.29
C MET A 39 -10.65 -9.29 -8.16
N PRO A 40 -10.78 -9.25 -9.50
CA PRO A 40 -10.19 -10.25 -10.36
C PRO A 40 -8.66 -10.12 -10.42
N LEU A 41 -7.95 -11.25 -10.48
CA LEU A 41 -6.48 -11.34 -10.59
C LEU A 41 -5.95 -11.01 -12.00
N ARG A 42 -6.48 -9.94 -12.62
CA ARG A 42 -6.13 -9.46 -13.96
C ARG A 42 -6.10 -7.94 -13.93
N ILE A 43 -5.23 -7.33 -14.74
CA ILE A 43 -5.06 -5.86 -14.79
C ILE A 43 -6.39 -5.15 -15.08
N SER A 44 -7.14 -5.58 -16.10
CA SER A 44 -8.46 -5.02 -16.43
C SER A 44 -9.50 -5.26 -15.32
N GLY A 45 -9.36 -6.36 -14.58
CA GLY A 45 -10.18 -6.67 -13.42
C GLY A 45 -9.96 -5.68 -12.27
N THR A 46 -8.71 -5.34 -11.99
CA THR A 46 -8.37 -4.31 -10.99
C THR A 46 -9.00 -2.97 -11.32
N PHE A 47 -8.90 -2.51 -12.58
CA PHE A 47 -9.56 -1.27 -13.00
C PHE A 47 -11.08 -1.34 -12.89
N ASN A 48 -11.69 -2.46 -13.28
CA ASN A 48 -13.13 -2.67 -13.15
C ASN A 48 -13.56 -2.56 -11.67
N SER A 49 -12.85 -3.23 -10.75
CA SER A 49 -13.14 -3.15 -9.33
C SER A 49 -13.00 -1.73 -8.77
N MET A 50 -12.03 -0.94 -9.22
CA MET A 50 -11.90 0.46 -8.81
C MET A 50 -13.11 1.31 -9.24
N ILE A 51 -13.59 1.13 -10.48
CA ILE A 51 -14.76 1.85 -11.00
C ILE A 51 -16.02 1.44 -10.23
N VAL A 52 -16.21 0.15 -9.98
CA VAL A 52 -17.36 -0.37 -9.22
C VAL A 52 -17.33 0.10 -7.77
N LEU A 53 -16.15 0.12 -7.12
CA LEU A 53 -15.98 0.65 -5.77
C LEU A 53 -16.32 2.14 -5.71
N GLN A 54 -15.91 2.92 -6.71
CA GLN A 54 -16.28 4.32 -6.80
C GLN A 54 -17.78 4.50 -7.03
N ALA A 55 -18.38 3.75 -7.95
CA ALA A 55 -19.81 3.85 -8.26
C ALA A 55 -20.72 3.42 -7.10
N LYS A 56 -20.36 2.36 -6.37
CA LYS A 56 -21.17 1.81 -5.27
C LYS A 56 -20.90 2.46 -3.92
N HIS A 57 -19.68 2.96 -3.67
CA HIS A 57 -19.25 3.40 -2.34
C HIS A 57 -18.64 4.81 -2.29
N ASN A 58 -18.52 5.50 -3.42
CA ASN A 58 -17.91 6.83 -3.52
C ASN A 58 -16.56 6.91 -2.77
N ILE A 59 -15.71 5.89 -2.97
CA ILE A 59 -14.52 5.65 -2.14
C ILE A 59 -13.55 6.84 -2.14
N HIS A 60 -13.54 7.66 -3.20
CA HIS A 60 -12.73 8.87 -3.26
C HIS A 60 -13.05 9.88 -2.15
N MET A 61 -14.30 9.93 -1.70
CA MET A 61 -14.72 10.84 -0.62
C MET A 61 -14.46 10.28 0.77
N HIS A 62 -14.10 8.99 0.88
CA HIS A 62 -13.88 8.34 2.15
C HIS A 62 -12.54 8.77 2.80
N PRO A 63 -12.51 9.22 4.06
CA PRO A 63 -11.30 9.73 4.70
C PRO A 63 -10.17 8.69 4.78
N PHE A 64 -10.47 7.41 5.07
CA PHE A 64 -9.45 6.34 5.04
C PHE A 64 -8.80 6.12 3.67
N HIS A 65 -9.55 6.30 2.57
CA HIS A 65 -8.97 6.21 1.23
C HIS A 65 -7.98 7.36 0.99
N LYS A 66 -8.37 8.59 1.39
CA LYS A 66 -7.48 9.76 1.30
C LYS A 66 -6.24 9.62 2.18
N LEU A 67 -6.37 9.05 3.39
CA LEU A 67 -5.22 8.74 4.25
C LEU A 67 -4.27 7.74 3.58
N GLY A 68 -4.80 6.68 2.96
CA GLY A 68 -4.01 5.73 2.19
C GLY A 68 -3.28 6.36 1.01
N VAL A 69 -3.95 7.26 0.27
CA VAL A 69 -3.35 8.01 -0.85
C VAL A 69 -2.22 8.92 -0.36
N VAL A 70 -2.42 9.68 0.72
CA VAL A 70 -1.38 10.53 1.30
C VAL A 70 -0.20 9.69 1.81
N GLY A 71 -0.45 8.52 2.40
CA GLY A 71 0.60 7.59 2.84
C GLY A 71 1.43 7.04 1.68
N ALA A 72 0.79 6.57 0.60
CA ALA A 72 1.48 6.04 -0.56
C ALA A 72 2.29 7.12 -1.30
N ILE A 73 1.68 8.29 -1.53
CA ILE A 73 2.36 9.43 -2.18
C ILE A 73 3.51 9.92 -1.28
N GLY A 74 3.26 10.16 0.00
CA GLY A 74 4.26 10.62 0.96
C GLY A 74 5.44 9.66 1.10
N GLY A 75 5.17 8.34 1.16
CA GLY A 75 6.20 7.31 1.21
C GLY A 75 7.08 7.31 -0.05
N SER A 76 6.48 7.41 -1.24
CA SER A 76 7.23 7.50 -2.50
C SER A 76 8.06 8.78 -2.60
N LEU A 77 7.51 9.93 -2.20
CA LEU A 77 8.19 11.22 -2.18
C LEU A 77 9.39 11.20 -1.24
N PHE A 78 9.20 10.73 0.01
CA PHE A 78 10.28 10.64 0.98
C PHE A 78 11.35 9.63 0.55
N GLY A 79 10.94 8.53 -0.10
CA GLY A 79 11.87 7.57 -0.71
C GLY A 79 12.77 8.22 -1.77
N VAL A 80 12.19 9.00 -2.69
CA VAL A 80 12.95 9.75 -3.70
C VAL A 80 13.86 10.79 -3.06
N VAL A 81 13.36 11.59 -2.11
CA VAL A 81 14.15 12.61 -1.42
C VAL A 81 15.31 11.97 -0.65
N HIS A 82 15.05 10.94 0.13
CA HIS A 82 16.08 10.22 0.89
C HIS A 82 17.14 9.63 -0.05
N GLY A 83 16.73 8.92 -1.10
CA GLY A 83 17.64 8.35 -2.10
C GLY A 83 18.48 9.42 -2.81
N SER A 84 17.87 10.54 -3.18
CA SER A 84 18.56 11.66 -3.81
C SER A 84 19.60 12.31 -2.87
N LEU A 85 19.28 12.45 -1.59
CA LEU A 85 20.20 13.01 -0.59
C LEU A 85 21.40 12.10 -0.35
N MET A 86 21.18 10.79 -0.23
CA MET A 86 22.28 9.82 -0.08
C MET A 86 23.19 9.83 -1.30
N THR A 87 22.61 9.90 -2.50
CA THR A 87 23.36 9.94 -3.76
C THR A 87 24.15 11.23 -3.92
N TYR A 88 23.56 12.38 -3.57
CA TYR A 88 24.21 13.69 -3.64
C TYR A 88 25.42 13.82 -2.70
N ASN A 89 25.41 13.13 -1.55
CA ASN A 89 26.45 13.23 -0.53
C ASN A 89 27.48 12.08 -0.58
N LEU A 90 27.54 11.32 -1.67
CA LEU A 90 28.56 10.28 -1.85
C LEU A 90 29.97 10.90 -1.81
N ILE A 91 30.79 10.45 -0.86
CA ILE A 91 32.22 10.79 -0.83
C ILE A 91 32.88 10.07 -2.00
N ARG A 92 33.59 10.80 -2.86
CA ARG A 92 34.35 10.20 -3.97
C ARG A 92 35.35 9.19 -3.40
N LYS A 93 35.18 7.92 -3.76
CA LYS A 93 36.05 6.79 -3.36
C LYS A 93 36.77 6.15 -4.55
N THR A 94 36.55 6.67 -5.75
CA THR A 94 37.17 6.21 -6.99
C THR A 94 38.25 7.21 -7.41
N VAL A 95 39.37 6.71 -7.93
CA VAL A 95 40.45 7.50 -8.54
C VAL A 95 40.04 7.98 -9.92
#